data_AF-A0A427SUL1-F1
#
_entry.id   AF-A0A427SUL1-F1
#
_cell.length_a   1.000
_cell.length_b   1.000
_cell.length_c   1.000
_cell.angle_alpha   90.00
_cell.angle_beta   90.00
_cell.angle_gamma   90.00
#
_symmetry.space_group_name_H-M   'P 1'
#
loop_
_entity.id
_entity.type
_entity.pdbx_description
1 polymer ?
#
loop_
_entity_poly.entity_id
_entity_poly.type
_entity_poly.pdbx_seq_one_letter_code
_entity_poly.pdbx_strand_id
1 'polypeptide(L)'
;MSEKCRCGDHHAWAAPNPEDRPAAARQPLLASTLAHEDRVEDDGGLDPTDRVTCRTHRRWLHECVSSPVHTNPAIGYRWCRRCDHQALVAVDELAGAVTIRCGLCGRVPRSRANAELVELCRRSLSLARAGRFPEAAAA
;
A
#
# COMPACT_ATOMS: atom_id res chain seq x y z
N MET A 1 -1.03 21.15 37.99
CA MET A 1 -0.61 19.74 37.88
C MET A 1 -1.17 19.22 36.57
N SER A 2 -0.31 19.05 35.57
CA SER A 2 -0.69 18.86 34.16
C SER A 2 -1.55 17.61 33.93
N GLU A 3 -2.71 17.80 33.30
CA GLU A 3 -3.51 16.75 32.67
C GLU A 3 -2.65 16.00 31.66
N LYS A 4 -2.43 14.71 31.92
CA LYS A 4 -1.83 13.82 30.94
C LYS A 4 -2.88 13.51 29.88
N CYS A 5 -2.66 13.96 28.64
CA CYS A 5 -3.41 13.51 27.48
C CYS A 5 -3.47 11.98 27.48
N ARG A 6 -4.69 11.42 27.50
CA ARG A 6 -4.97 10.01 27.27
C ARG A 6 -4.83 9.70 25.78
N CYS A 7 -3.61 9.68 25.26
CA CYS A 7 -3.30 8.95 24.04
C CYS A 7 -3.00 7.49 24.43
N GLY A 8 -4.05 6.74 24.80
CA GLY A 8 -3.95 5.29 24.97
C GLY A 8 -3.62 4.65 23.62
N ASP A 9 -2.60 3.80 23.61
CA ASP A 9 -2.43 2.67 22.69
C ASP A 9 -2.13 2.96 21.21
N HIS A 10 -1.16 3.81 20.91
CA HIS A 10 -0.60 3.97 19.55
C HIS A 10 0.45 2.91 19.17
N HIS A 11 0.69 1.90 20.01
CA HIS A 11 1.67 0.83 19.78
C HIS A 11 1.08 -0.58 19.74
N ALA A 12 -0.24 -0.73 19.76
CA ALA A 12 -0.82 -2.01 19.38
C ALA A 12 -0.58 -2.19 17.88
N TRP A 13 0.31 -3.12 17.51
CA TRP A 13 0.38 -3.64 16.14
C TRP A 13 -1.04 -4.08 15.79
N ALA A 14 -1.73 -3.24 15.01
CA ALA A 14 -3.17 -3.33 14.86
C ALA A 14 -3.54 -4.74 14.43
N ALA A 15 -4.42 -5.40 15.19
CA ALA A 15 -4.99 -6.66 14.76
C ALA A 15 -5.57 -6.46 13.34
N PRO A 16 -5.37 -7.41 12.41
CA PRO A 16 -5.86 -7.27 11.05
C PRO A 16 -7.36 -6.98 11.07
N ASN A 17 -7.78 -5.98 10.30
CA ASN A 17 -9.18 -5.59 10.19
C ASN A 17 -9.96 -6.78 9.63
N PRO A 18 -11.16 -7.14 10.12
CA PRO A 18 -12.00 -8.16 9.49
C PRO A 18 -12.26 -7.93 7.98
N GLU A 19 -12.11 -6.70 7.50
CA GLU A 19 -12.13 -6.34 6.07
C GLU A 19 -10.86 -6.73 5.29
N ASP A 20 -9.77 -7.12 5.98
CA ASP A 20 -8.55 -7.71 5.38
C ASP A 20 -8.79 -9.17 4.92
N ARG A 21 -9.96 -9.74 5.19
CA ARG A 21 -10.35 -11.07 4.69
C ARG A 21 -10.35 -11.05 3.16
N PRO A 22 -9.70 -12.00 2.47
CA PRO A 22 -9.66 -12.01 1.01
C PRO A 22 -11.09 -12.07 0.44
N ALA A 23 -11.50 -11.05 -0.31
CA ALA A 23 -12.82 -10.97 -0.91
C ALA A 23 -12.80 -11.60 -2.32
N ALA A 24 -13.72 -12.55 -2.53
CA ALA A 24 -14.16 -13.14 -3.81
C ALA A 24 -13.07 -13.69 -4.76
N ALA A 25 -13.50 -14.39 -5.82
CA ALA A 25 -12.64 -15.07 -6.78
C ALA A 25 -11.55 -14.12 -7.30
N ARG A 26 -10.29 -14.46 -7.02
CA ARG A 26 -9.12 -13.68 -7.46
C ARG A 26 -9.23 -13.52 -8.97
N GLN A 27 -9.18 -12.28 -9.45
CA GLN A 27 -8.94 -12.04 -10.88
C GLN A 27 -7.74 -12.90 -11.28
N PRO A 28 -7.81 -13.69 -12.38
CA PRO A 28 -6.74 -14.61 -12.75
C PRO A 28 -5.36 -13.96 -12.77
N LEU A 29 -5.30 -12.68 -13.17
CA LEU A 29 -4.08 -11.87 -13.15
C LEU A 29 -3.54 -11.62 -11.73
N LEU A 30 -4.37 -11.28 -10.75
CA LEU A 30 -3.91 -11.09 -9.36
C LEU A 30 -3.29 -12.38 -8.81
N ALA A 31 -3.94 -13.53 -9.07
CA ALA A 31 -3.43 -14.82 -8.60
C ALA A 31 -2.09 -15.17 -9.26
N SER A 32 -1.94 -14.99 -10.58
CA SER A 32 -0.70 -15.27 -11.29
C SER A 32 0.42 -14.29 -10.91
N THR A 33 0.13 -12.99 -10.75
CA THR A 33 1.11 -12.00 -10.29
C THR A 33 1.60 -12.31 -8.89
N LEU A 34 0.71 -12.63 -7.93
CA LEU A 34 1.12 -13.02 -6.57
C LEU A 34 2.05 -14.23 -6.59
N ALA A 35 1.69 -15.28 -7.33
CA ALA A 35 2.51 -16.49 -7.44
C ALA A 35 3.83 -16.29 -8.20
N HIS A 36 3.88 -15.32 -9.11
CA HIS A 36 5.10 -14.94 -9.81
C HIS A 36 6.04 -14.15 -8.90
N GLU A 37 5.53 -13.09 -8.25
CA GLU A 37 6.31 -12.30 -7.30
C GLU A 37 6.85 -13.15 -6.15
N ASP A 38 6.04 -14.06 -5.58
CA ASP A 38 6.51 -14.94 -4.50
C ASP A 38 7.72 -15.78 -4.96
N ARG A 39 7.68 -16.35 -6.18
CA ARG A 39 8.81 -17.13 -6.73
C ARG A 39 10.05 -16.27 -7.01
N VAL A 40 9.88 -15.13 -7.66
CA VAL A 40 11.01 -14.25 -8.01
C VAL A 40 11.65 -13.66 -6.75
N GLU A 41 10.86 -13.37 -5.71
CA GLU A 41 11.35 -12.94 -4.41
C GLU A 41 12.15 -14.05 -3.72
N ASP A 42 11.66 -15.30 -3.72
CA ASP A 42 12.39 -16.45 -3.14
C ASP A 42 13.71 -16.73 -3.87
N ASP A 43 13.76 -16.49 -5.19
CA ASP A 43 14.99 -16.58 -6.00
C ASP A 43 15.92 -15.37 -5.84
N GLY A 44 15.53 -14.37 -5.03
CA GLY A 44 16.32 -13.14 -4.77
C GLY A 44 16.27 -12.09 -5.89
N GLY A 45 15.37 -12.24 -6.86
CA GLY A 45 15.21 -11.35 -8.01
C GLY A 45 14.27 -10.16 -7.80
N LEU A 46 13.59 -10.09 -6.64
CA LEU A 46 12.63 -9.04 -6.30
C LEU A 46 12.79 -8.63 -4.84
N ASP A 47 12.94 -7.32 -4.58
CA ASP A 47 12.91 -6.81 -3.21
C ASP A 47 11.45 -6.81 -2.70
N PRO A 48 11.18 -7.22 -1.44
CA PRO A 48 9.83 -7.21 -0.89
C PRO A 48 9.13 -5.84 -0.94
N THR A 49 9.90 -4.75 -0.94
CA THR A 49 9.40 -3.38 -1.06
C THR A 49 9.05 -2.97 -2.48
N ASP A 50 9.48 -3.73 -3.51
CA ASP A 50 9.22 -3.45 -4.93
C ASP A 50 7.97 -4.16 -5.47
N ARG A 51 7.25 -4.90 -4.63
CA ARG A 51 6.04 -5.62 -5.03
C ARG A 51 4.92 -4.68 -5.45
N VAL A 52 4.16 -5.08 -6.47
CA VAL A 52 2.90 -4.43 -6.88
C VAL A 52 1.68 -5.13 -6.29
N THR A 53 1.87 -6.28 -5.65
CA THR A 53 0.85 -6.95 -4.83
C THR A 53 1.27 -6.98 -3.36
N CYS A 54 0.29 -7.14 -2.49
CA CYS A 54 0.52 -7.29 -1.06
C CYS A 54 0.53 -8.77 -0.69
N ARG A 55 1.68 -9.25 -0.20
CA ARG A 55 1.82 -10.61 0.35
C ARG A 55 0.85 -10.88 1.50
N THR A 56 0.76 -9.95 2.45
CA THR A 56 -0.02 -10.08 3.69
C THR A 56 -1.51 -10.26 3.43
N HIS A 57 -2.12 -9.38 2.64
CA HIS A 57 -3.56 -9.41 2.36
C HIS A 57 -3.91 -10.18 1.08
N ARG A 58 -2.90 -10.59 0.30
CA ARG A 58 -3.05 -11.27 -1.00
C ARG A 58 -3.94 -10.50 -1.99
N ARG A 59 -3.76 -9.18 -2.00
CA ARG A 59 -4.49 -8.17 -2.80
C ARG A 59 -3.53 -7.35 -3.65
N TRP A 60 -4.04 -6.49 -4.53
CA TRP A 60 -3.19 -5.49 -5.15
C TRP A 60 -2.66 -4.51 -4.09
N LEU A 61 -1.44 -4.00 -4.25
CA LEU A 61 -0.84 -3.06 -3.29
C LEU A 61 -1.74 -1.84 -3.05
N HIS A 62 -2.29 -1.26 -4.12
CA HIS A 62 -3.15 -0.07 -4.02
C HIS A 62 -4.44 -0.31 -3.21
N GLU A 63 -4.95 -1.55 -3.15
CA GLU A 63 -6.16 -1.90 -2.39
C GLU A 63 -5.94 -1.96 -0.88
N CYS A 64 -4.68 -2.02 -0.43
CA CYS A 64 -4.37 -2.18 0.99
C CYS A 64 -3.33 -1.20 1.53
N VAL A 65 -2.67 -0.39 0.69
CA VAL A 65 -1.63 0.58 1.11
C VAL A 65 -2.12 1.53 2.21
N SER A 66 -3.41 1.81 2.29
CA SER A 66 -3.99 2.65 3.34
C SER A 66 -4.04 1.98 4.72
N SER A 67 -3.93 0.65 4.80
CA SER A 67 -3.90 -0.11 6.05
C SER A 67 -2.73 0.32 6.93
N PRO A 68 -2.92 0.44 8.26
CA PRO A 68 -1.82 0.73 9.19
C PRO A 68 -0.69 -0.31 9.14
N VAL A 69 -0.99 -1.55 8.74
CA VAL A 69 -0.01 -2.66 8.60
C VAL A 69 1.13 -2.31 7.64
N HIS A 70 0.89 -1.42 6.67
CA HIS A 70 1.88 -1.02 5.66
C HIS A 70 2.60 0.29 5.96
N THR A 71 2.44 0.81 7.17
CA THR A 71 3.27 1.92 7.65
C THR A 71 4.58 1.38 8.20
N ASN A 72 5.70 1.87 7.68
CA ASN A 72 7.02 1.48 8.19
C ASN A 72 7.89 2.74 8.43
N PRO A 73 8.00 3.21 9.69
CA PRO A 73 8.80 4.38 10.03
C PRO A 73 10.29 4.22 9.73
N ALA A 74 10.82 2.99 9.83
CA ALA A 74 12.25 2.71 9.68
C ALA A 74 12.74 3.00 8.25
N ILE A 75 11.99 2.53 7.25
CA ILE A 75 12.28 2.83 5.83
C ILE A 75 11.62 4.13 5.37
N GLY A 76 10.63 4.64 6.12
CA GLY A 76 9.93 5.88 5.85
C GLY A 76 8.72 5.74 4.92
N TYR A 77 8.19 4.53 4.77
CA TYR A 77 6.92 4.27 4.08
C TYR A 77 5.76 4.78 4.90
N ARG A 78 4.92 5.60 4.25
CA ARG A 78 3.78 6.28 4.86
C ARG A 78 4.17 7.01 6.13
N TRP A 79 5.35 7.65 6.13
CA TRP A 79 5.85 8.36 7.30
C TRP A 79 6.15 9.82 7.00
N CYS A 80 5.71 10.71 7.89
CA CYS A 80 6.11 12.10 7.91
C CYS A 80 7.21 12.31 8.95
N ARG A 81 8.47 12.35 8.51
CA ARG A 81 9.63 12.57 9.40
C ARG A 81 9.57 13.88 10.18
N ARG A 82 8.92 14.92 9.65
CA ARG A 82 8.79 16.22 10.31
C ARG A 82 7.89 16.16 11.56
N CYS A 83 6.82 15.39 11.47
CA CYS A 83 5.83 15.27 12.55
C CYS A 83 6.00 13.99 13.35
N ASP A 84 6.96 13.15 12.96
CA ASP A 84 7.13 11.78 13.42
C ASP A 84 5.81 11.02 13.50
N HIS A 85 5.09 11.04 12.38
CA HIS A 85 3.71 10.57 12.33
C HIS A 85 3.35 9.86 11.03
N GLN A 86 2.40 8.94 11.13
CA GLN A 86 1.85 8.23 9.98
C GLN A 86 1.26 9.21 8.96
N ALA A 87 1.60 8.97 7.69
CA ALA A 87 1.02 9.64 6.56
C ALA A 87 -0.20 8.84 6.06
N LEU A 88 -1.26 9.57 5.75
CA LEU A 88 -2.44 9.06 5.10
C LEU A 88 -2.16 8.88 3.61
N VAL A 89 -2.71 7.82 3.04
CA VAL A 89 -2.64 7.53 1.61
C VAL A 89 -4.06 7.51 1.09
N ALA A 90 -4.30 8.20 -0.01
CA ALA A 90 -5.57 8.16 -0.72
C ALA A 90 -5.31 7.71 -2.15
N VAL A 91 -6.10 6.73 -2.59
CA VAL A 91 -6.03 6.13 -3.92
C VAL A 91 -7.32 6.48 -4.64
N ASP A 92 -7.20 7.19 -5.76
CA ASP A 92 -8.27 7.41 -6.71
C ASP A 92 -8.13 6.37 -7.82
N GLU A 93 -8.92 5.29 -7.72
CA GLU A 93 -8.91 4.21 -8.69
C GLU A 93 -9.52 4.56 -10.04
N LEU A 94 -10.22 5.69 -10.17
CA LEU A 94 -10.79 6.16 -11.42
C LEU A 94 -9.78 7.03 -12.16
N ALA A 95 -9.23 8.04 -11.50
CA ALA A 95 -8.20 8.92 -12.05
C ALA A 95 -6.82 8.24 -12.14
N GLY A 96 -6.60 7.13 -11.41
CA GLY A 96 -5.29 6.49 -11.30
C GLY A 96 -4.31 7.30 -10.45
N ALA A 97 -4.82 8.19 -9.61
CA ALA A 97 -4.02 9.09 -8.80
C ALA A 97 -3.79 8.48 -7.41
N VAL A 98 -2.57 8.64 -6.89
CA VAL A 98 -2.20 8.22 -5.54
C VAL A 98 -1.58 9.42 -4.86
N THR A 99 -2.09 9.76 -3.67
CA THR A 99 -1.63 10.92 -2.90
C THR A 99 -1.27 10.52 -1.48
N ILE A 100 -0.24 11.18 -0.93
CA ILE A 100 0.22 10.98 0.45
C ILE A 100 0.23 12.31 1.17
N ARG A 101 -0.38 12.36 2.36
CA ARG A 101 -0.41 13.56 3.22
C ARG A 101 -0.20 13.21 4.67
N CYS A 102 0.53 14.04 5.41
CA CYS A 102 0.64 13.90 6.85
C CYS A 102 -0.71 14.18 7.52
N GLY A 103 -1.16 13.27 8.40
CA GLY A 103 -2.40 13.46 9.17
C GLY A 103 -2.36 14.64 10.15
N LEU A 104 -1.17 15.09 10.56
CA LEU A 104 -1.01 16.21 11.50
C LEU A 104 -0.78 17.55 10.80
N CYS A 105 0.26 17.68 9.98
CA CYS A 105 0.59 18.97 9.37
C CYS A 105 -0.07 19.21 8.00
N GLY A 106 -0.75 18.20 7.43
CA GLY A 106 -1.37 18.28 6.11
C GLY A 106 -0.39 18.42 4.93
N ARG A 107 0.93 18.45 5.16
CA ARG A 107 1.93 18.54 4.09
C ARG A 107 2.14 17.18 3.44
N VAL A 108 2.55 17.19 2.18
CA VAL A 108 3.01 15.99 1.46
C VAL A 108 4.42 15.63 1.95
N PRO A 109 4.63 14.46 2.57
CA PRO A 109 5.96 14.00 2.93
C PRO A 109 6.76 13.68 1.66
N ARG A 110 7.92 14.32 1.48
CA ARG A 110 8.75 14.21 0.26
C ARG A 110 9.92 13.23 0.38
N SER A 111 9.82 12.21 1.23
CA SER A 111 10.87 11.19 1.30
C SER A 111 10.87 10.33 0.03
N ARG A 112 12.05 9.83 -0.35
CA ARG A 112 12.24 8.89 -1.45
C ARG A 112 11.27 7.69 -1.34
N ALA A 113 11.21 7.08 -0.16
CA ALA A 113 10.33 5.96 0.12
C ALA A 113 8.85 6.27 -0.16
N ASN A 114 8.35 7.47 0.19
CA ASN A 114 6.96 7.83 -0.14
C ASN A 114 6.74 8.05 -1.64
N ALA A 115 7.73 8.57 -2.36
CA ALA A 115 7.65 8.71 -3.82
C ALA A 115 7.65 7.34 -4.51
N GLU A 116 8.51 6.41 -4.07
CA GLU A 116 8.55 5.03 -4.56
C GLU A 116 7.23 4.30 -4.28
N LEU A 117 6.67 4.44 -3.07
CA LEU A 117 5.38 3.86 -2.73
C LEU A 117 4.25 4.35 -3.64
N VAL A 118 4.22 5.66 -3.95
CA VAL A 118 3.24 6.23 -4.90
C VAL A 118 3.38 5.59 -6.28
N GLU A 119 4.61 5.41 -6.76
CA GLU A 119 4.88 4.80 -8.06
C GLU A 119 4.47 3.33 -8.10
N LEU A 120 4.78 2.56 -7.05
CA LEU A 120 4.36 1.16 -6.94
C LEU A 120 2.84 1.02 -6.89
N CYS A 121 2.15 1.90 -6.17
CA CYS A 121 0.68 1.93 -6.16
C CYS A 121 0.11 2.23 -7.55
N ARG A 122 0.72 3.15 -8.31
CA ARG A 122 0.32 3.44 -9.69
C ARG A 122 0.53 2.25 -10.62
N ARG A 123 1.67 1.55 -10.51
CA ARG A 123 1.93 0.32 -11.28
C ARG A 123 0.93 -0.78 -10.94
N SER A 124 0.65 -0.95 -9.64
CA SER A 124 -0.37 -1.86 -9.13
C SER A 124 -1.75 -1.59 -9.73
N LEU A 125 -2.18 -0.31 -9.76
CA LEU A 125 -3.43 0.12 -10.40
C LEU A 125 -3.47 -0.21 -11.89
N SER A 126 -2.39 0.13 -12.62
CA SER A 126 -2.30 -0.09 -14.06
C SER A 126 -2.41 -1.58 -14.42
N LEU A 127 -1.71 -2.45 -13.69
CA LEU A 127 -1.78 -3.90 -13.89
C LEU A 127 -3.17 -4.45 -13.56
N ALA A 128 -3.76 -4.02 -12.44
CA ALA A 128 -5.10 -4.45 -12.06
C ALA A 128 -6.15 -4.06 -13.11
N ARG A 129 -6.02 -2.88 -13.73
CA ARG A 129 -6.89 -2.43 -14.83
C ARG A 129 -6.70 -3.27 -16.09
N ALA A 130 -5.46 -3.60 -16.46
CA ALA A 130 -5.18 -4.47 -17.62
C ALA A 130 -5.80 -5.87 -17.45
N GLY A 131 -5.85 -6.40 -16.22
CA GLY A 131 -6.52 -7.67 -15.93
C GLY A 131 -8.05 -7.59 -15.96
N ARG A 132 -8.64 -6.40 -15.80
CA ARG A 132 -10.08 -6.16 -15.88
C ARG A 132 -10.57 -5.94 -17.31
N PHE A 133 -9.72 -5.33 -18.13
CA PHE A 133 -9.95 -5.12 -19.56
C PHE A 133 -8.82 -5.78 -20.34
N PRO A 134 -8.90 -7.11 -20.59
CA PRO A 134 -8.00 -7.74 -21.54
C PRO A 134 -8.11 -6.99 -22.87
N GLU A 135 -7.01 -6.82 -23.57
CA GLU A 135 -6.88 -6.14 -24.86
C GLU A 135 -7.63 -6.89 -25.99
N ALA A 136 -8.95 -6.99 -25.86
CA ALA A 136 -9.89 -7.63 -26.77
C ALA A 136 -10.98 -6.63 -27.22
N ALA A 137 -10.58 -5.37 -27.40
CA ALA A 137 -11.40 -4.32 -28.01
C ALA A 137 -10.58 -3.40 -28.94
N ALA A 138 -9.47 -3.91 -29.47
CA ALA A 138 -8.66 -3.27 -30.50
C ALA A 138 -8.27 -4.29 -31.58
N ALA A 139 -9.27 -4.77 -32.32
CA ALA A 139 -9.12 -5.39 -33.63
C ALA A 139 -10.42 -5.19 -34.41
#